data_AF-A0A5C1A9X7-F1
#
_entry.id   AF-A0A5C1A9X7-F1
#
_cell.length_a   1.000
_cell.length_b   1.000
_cell.length_c   1.000
_cell.angle_alpha   90.00
_cell.angle_beta   90.00
_cell.angle_gamma   90.00
#
_symmetry.space_group_name_H-M   'P 1'
#
loop_
_entity.id
_entity.type
_entity.pdbx_description
1 polymer ?
#
loop_
_entity_poly.entity_id
_entity_poly.type
_entity_poly.pdbx_seq_one_letter_code
_entity_poly.pdbx_strand_id
1 'polypeptide(L)'
;MTDTNLDTMTLDQLGQQAKLLLEKTAEIAWQLGRIFTIAKGKCQHGQWGKWQRANASHLSAKTIGRYRKVAELPFEEVTGKQLQEVYRILGIIDDADDAEEEEVVETTPSSATTTPLSATTTLVTPEPVEQEEDFGPDAEDHAHIIDDILTGKDLAADDISTEITTAVEARAGKEFLFTLAQNVQRARGNLARQGTPFSKWPPYGLDKKITDISGQHLWTVHLQENKKWLIVNPDGSTVERATAPRKSKSDKIQYVHGRDPKRLKIVRQIFEIYATESITERGIAIRLNKLNLMHYGKPWLRTTICDILRNPAYIGSVRNQKTTQAQYAGHNGSEVVRIRHFCNVGEKQLEVALLQGVIEYIEFVQDIGDRANKKIDVMALARRTLDLDKRGKADFKDKDLKKLIEKHMPGELGVAKHRKFFVAFEEQRVDAAKSHIAKLNADYDRWLTAKVEATTDREKQKNAEKLREIEASLTEWEALAVPLDEQLATVRSRIAEHQRHLADAVKALAGSANLRKAEIVRQFFSAVVLHFAVVQKAKIRDCIFEPDKTEFVNNRSDGSNSRTRQASSLAGPGCSSSAYSR
;
A
#
# COMPACT_ATOMS: atom_id res chain seq x y z
N MET A 1 22.57 -18.83 -30.41
CA MET A 1 22.68 -19.79 -29.30
C MET A 1 21.81 -20.97 -29.67
N THR A 2 22.39 -22.14 -29.79
CA THR A 2 21.66 -23.35 -30.19
C THR A 2 20.61 -23.70 -29.11
N ASP A 3 19.38 -23.97 -29.53
CA ASP A 3 18.28 -24.39 -28.65
C ASP A 3 18.63 -25.72 -27.98
N THR A 4 19.37 -25.63 -26.89
CA THR A 4 19.75 -26.79 -26.09
C THR A 4 18.59 -27.04 -25.14
N ASN A 5 17.95 -28.21 -25.25
CA ASN A 5 16.79 -28.54 -24.44
C ASN A 5 17.21 -28.69 -22.96
N LEU A 6 16.99 -27.62 -22.18
CA LEU A 6 17.32 -27.52 -20.75
C LEU A 6 16.70 -28.66 -19.93
N ASP A 7 15.56 -29.21 -20.37
CA ASP A 7 14.85 -30.28 -19.65
C ASP A 7 15.62 -31.61 -19.65
N THR A 8 16.63 -31.76 -20.52
CA THR A 8 17.45 -32.98 -20.64
C THR A 8 18.80 -32.89 -19.95
N MET A 9 19.17 -31.72 -19.43
CA MET A 9 20.48 -31.49 -18.82
C MET A 9 20.52 -32.00 -17.36
N THR A 10 21.65 -32.57 -16.97
CA THR A 10 21.90 -32.92 -15.56
C THR A 10 22.14 -31.67 -14.71
N LEU A 11 22.03 -31.79 -13.38
CA LEU A 11 22.26 -30.67 -12.45
C LEU A 11 23.66 -30.07 -12.61
N ASP A 12 24.69 -30.90 -12.81
CA ASP A 12 26.07 -30.43 -13.02
C ASP A 12 26.21 -29.67 -14.35
N GLN A 13 25.56 -30.16 -15.41
CA GLN A 13 25.53 -29.48 -16.71
C GLN A 13 24.81 -28.13 -16.62
N LEU A 14 23.70 -28.05 -15.87
CA LEU A 14 23.01 -26.80 -15.59
C LEU A 14 23.89 -25.83 -14.79
N GLY A 15 24.65 -26.33 -13.82
CA GLY A 15 25.62 -25.53 -13.06
C GLY A 15 26.74 -24.96 -13.93
N GLN A 16 27.30 -25.77 -14.83
CA GLN A 16 28.31 -25.32 -15.80
C GLN A 16 27.73 -24.31 -16.79
N GLN A 17 26.52 -24.54 -17.29
CA GLN A 17 25.85 -23.62 -18.20
C GLN A 17 25.55 -22.28 -17.52
N ALA A 18 25.11 -22.29 -16.26
CA ALA A 18 24.89 -21.08 -15.47
C ALA A 18 26.20 -20.29 -15.28
N LYS A 19 27.31 -20.98 -14.95
CA LYS A 19 28.64 -20.34 -14.83
C LYS A 19 29.07 -19.67 -16.14
N LEU A 20 28.91 -20.37 -17.27
CA LEU A 20 29.24 -19.83 -18.59
C LEU A 20 28.39 -18.61 -18.97
N LEU A 21 27.09 -18.64 -18.65
CA LEU A 21 26.19 -17.50 -18.89
C LEU A 21 26.55 -16.30 -18.02
N LEU A 22 26.94 -16.53 -16.78
CA LEU A 22 27.39 -15.50 -15.86
C LEU A 22 28.71 -14.84 -16.35
N GLU A 23 29.69 -15.63 -16.81
CA GLU A 23 30.93 -15.14 -17.42
C GLU A 23 30.64 -14.31 -18.69
N LYS A 24 29.78 -14.80 -19.58
CA LYS A 24 29.34 -14.03 -20.76
C LYS A 24 28.63 -12.73 -20.40
N THR A 25 27.85 -12.73 -19.32
CA THR A 25 27.17 -11.53 -18.84
C THR A 25 28.17 -10.48 -18.35
N ALA A 26 29.23 -10.91 -17.65
CA ALA A 26 30.32 -10.05 -17.22
C ALA A 26 31.07 -9.43 -18.42
N GLU A 27 31.37 -10.23 -19.44
CA GLU A 27 31.99 -9.78 -20.68
C GLU A 27 31.13 -8.75 -21.43
N ILE A 28 29.83 -9.02 -21.62
CA ILE A 28 28.90 -8.10 -22.28
C ILE A 28 28.82 -6.78 -21.50
N ALA A 29 28.72 -6.85 -20.17
CA ALA A 29 28.68 -5.65 -19.32
C ALA A 29 29.96 -4.81 -19.44
N TRP A 30 31.12 -5.46 -19.55
CA TRP A 30 32.40 -4.79 -19.78
C TRP A 30 32.45 -4.12 -21.17
N GLN A 31 32.06 -4.83 -22.23
CA GLN A 31 32.02 -4.30 -23.60
C GLN A 31 31.08 -3.09 -23.72
N LEU A 32 29.86 -3.19 -23.17
CA LEU A 32 28.91 -2.07 -23.11
C LEU A 32 29.46 -0.90 -22.29
N GLY A 33 30.12 -1.17 -21.18
CA GLY A 33 30.80 -0.17 -20.37
C GLY A 33 31.87 0.61 -21.16
N ARG A 34 32.67 -0.08 -21.99
CA ARG A 34 33.67 0.52 -22.89
C ARG A 34 32.98 1.42 -23.92
N ILE A 35 31.93 0.93 -24.57
CA ILE A 35 31.12 1.70 -25.53
C ILE A 35 30.58 2.97 -24.87
N PHE A 36 30.01 2.88 -23.67
CA PHE A 36 29.47 4.03 -22.95
C PHE A 36 30.54 5.03 -22.53
N THR A 37 31.73 4.56 -22.14
CA THR A 37 32.86 5.44 -21.82
C THR A 37 33.37 6.18 -23.05
N ILE A 38 33.49 5.51 -24.20
CA ILE A 38 33.88 6.14 -25.48
C ILE A 38 32.81 7.13 -25.95
N ALA A 39 31.53 6.72 -25.94
CA ALA A 39 30.40 7.57 -26.36
C ALA A 39 30.29 8.83 -25.48
N LYS A 40 30.49 8.70 -24.16
CA LYS A 40 30.50 9.83 -23.23
C LYS A 40 31.65 10.79 -23.52
N GLY A 41 32.83 10.29 -23.87
CA GLY A 41 33.99 11.11 -24.27
C GLY A 41 33.77 11.88 -25.57
N LYS A 42 32.98 11.34 -26.50
CA LYS A 42 32.62 11.99 -27.78
C LYS A 42 31.48 13.01 -27.65
N CYS A 43 30.63 12.91 -26.63
CA CYS A 43 29.51 13.82 -26.43
C CYS A 43 29.98 15.17 -25.86
N GLN A 44 29.46 16.28 -26.39
CA GLN A 44 29.66 17.60 -25.77
C GLN A 44 28.88 17.73 -24.45
N HIS A 45 29.22 18.72 -23.62
CA HIS A 45 28.53 18.97 -22.35
C HIS A 45 27.01 19.12 -22.55
N GLY A 46 26.22 18.35 -21.80
CA GLY A 46 24.75 18.31 -21.91
C GLY A 46 24.18 17.40 -23.01
N GLN A 47 25.00 16.88 -23.93
CA GLN A 47 24.52 15.96 -24.99
C GLN A 47 24.43 14.51 -24.52
N TRP A 48 25.20 14.11 -23.50
CA TRP A 48 25.23 12.74 -22.98
C TRP A 48 23.83 12.19 -22.64
N GLY A 49 23.02 12.97 -21.91
CA GLY A 49 21.67 12.54 -21.54
C GLY A 49 20.68 12.45 -22.71
N LYS A 50 20.96 13.11 -23.84
CA LYS A 50 20.18 12.94 -25.08
C LYS A 50 20.61 11.67 -25.81
N TRP A 51 21.92 11.48 -25.97
CA TRP A 51 22.48 10.27 -26.59
C TRP A 51 22.07 9.00 -25.85
N GLN A 52 22.15 9.01 -24.50
CA GLN A 52 21.72 7.89 -23.66
C GLN A 52 20.25 7.53 -23.91
N ARG A 53 19.35 8.52 -23.97
CA ARG A 53 17.93 8.26 -24.20
C ARG A 53 17.63 7.74 -25.61
N ALA A 54 18.44 8.12 -26.59
CA ALA A 54 18.27 7.65 -27.97
C ALA A 54 18.79 6.23 -28.20
N ASN A 55 19.90 5.84 -27.54
CA ASN A 55 20.61 4.60 -27.86
C ASN A 55 20.56 3.54 -26.73
N ALA A 56 20.14 3.92 -25.52
CA ALA A 56 20.11 3.03 -24.36
C ALA A 56 18.92 3.38 -23.44
N SER A 57 17.74 3.61 -24.03
CA SER A 57 16.50 4.02 -23.33
C SER A 57 16.04 3.01 -22.27
N HIS A 58 16.30 1.71 -22.51
CA HIS A 58 15.95 0.61 -21.62
C HIS A 58 16.90 0.50 -20.40
N LEU A 59 18.09 1.12 -20.44
CA LEU A 59 19.05 1.06 -19.34
C LEU A 59 18.94 2.28 -18.42
N SER A 60 18.80 2.01 -17.12
CA SER A 60 18.83 3.07 -16.12
C SER A 60 20.21 3.75 -16.07
N ALA A 61 20.25 5.05 -15.73
CA ALA A 61 21.51 5.77 -15.55
C ALA A 61 22.43 5.12 -14.49
N LYS A 62 21.84 4.41 -13.52
CA LYS A 62 22.59 3.64 -12.52
C LYS A 62 23.25 2.41 -13.14
N THR A 63 22.53 1.67 -13.97
CA THR A 63 23.05 0.48 -14.68
C THR A 63 24.19 0.87 -15.61
N ILE A 64 24.04 1.93 -16.40
CA ILE A 64 25.11 2.46 -17.26
C ILE A 64 26.32 2.90 -16.42
N GLY A 65 26.08 3.51 -15.26
CA GLY A 65 27.14 3.84 -14.30
C GLY A 65 27.91 2.62 -13.81
N ARG A 66 27.23 1.49 -13.57
CA ARG A 66 27.85 0.22 -13.16
C ARG A 66 28.66 -0.40 -14.30
N TYR A 67 28.10 -0.50 -15.50
CA TYR A 67 28.84 -1.05 -16.66
C TYR A 67 30.11 -0.24 -16.96
N ARG A 68 30.03 1.09 -16.87
CA ARG A 68 31.22 1.95 -17.03
C ARG A 68 32.30 1.69 -15.97
N LYS A 69 31.93 1.35 -14.73
CA LYS A 69 32.88 0.94 -13.69
C LYS A 69 33.48 -0.43 -13.97
N VAL A 70 32.68 -1.39 -14.45
CA VAL A 70 33.21 -2.71 -14.88
C VAL A 70 34.26 -2.52 -15.99
N ALA A 71 34.01 -1.62 -16.94
CA ALA A 71 34.94 -1.30 -18.02
C ALA A 71 36.25 -0.60 -17.59
N GLU A 72 36.36 -0.18 -16.32
CA GLU A 72 37.62 0.33 -15.77
C GLU A 72 38.57 -0.83 -15.37
N LEU A 73 38.06 -2.06 -15.25
CA LEU A 73 38.86 -3.25 -14.99
C LEU A 73 39.53 -3.76 -16.28
N PRO A 74 40.74 -4.36 -16.19
CA PRO A 74 41.35 -5.12 -17.28
C PRO A 74 40.45 -6.27 -17.74
N PHE A 75 40.44 -6.58 -19.04
CA PHE A 75 39.57 -7.63 -19.58
C PHE A 75 39.88 -9.00 -18.99
N GLU A 76 41.16 -9.27 -18.72
CA GLU A 76 41.66 -10.50 -18.12
C GLU A 76 41.13 -10.71 -16.68
N GLU A 77 40.74 -9.63 -15.99
CA GLU A 77 40.16 -9.70 -14.66
C GLU A 77 38.65 -10.00 -14.69
N VAL A 78 37.97 -9.68 -15.79
CA VAL A 78 36.53 -9.86 -15.96
C VAL A 78 36.14 -11.32 -16.20
N THR A 79 37.01 -12.10 -16.84
CA THR A 79 36.78 -13.52 -17.15
C THR A 79 37.48 -14.48 -16.16
N GLY A 80 38.07 -13.95 -15.09
CA GLY A 80 38.95 -14.68 -14.19
C GLY A 80 38.64 -14.56 -12.70
N LYS A 81 39.68 -14.50 -11.87
CA LYS A 81 39.61 -14.55 -10.39
C LYS A 81 38.82 -13.40 -9.75
N GLN A 82 38.53 -12.33 -10.49
CA GLN A 82 37.80 -11.17 -9.99
C GLN A 82 36.33 -11.12 -10.43
N LEU A 83 35.80 -12.23 -10.95
CA LEU A 83 34.40 -12.33 -11.37
C LEU A 83 33.41 -11.93 -10.24
N GLN A 84 33.75 -12.21 -8.98
CA GLN A 84 32.98 -11.76 -7.82
C GLN A 84 32.93 -10.23 -7.67
N GLU A 85 34.04 -9.54 -7.90
CA GLU A 85 34.08 -8.06 -7.86
C GLU A 85 33.24 -7.46 -8.99
N VAL A 86 33.29 -8.07 -10.19
CA VAL A 86 32.42 -7.67 -11.30
C VAL A 86 30.95 -7.81 -10.89
N TYR A 87 30.55 -8.93 -10.28
CA TYR A 87 29.19 -9.14 -9.79
C TYR A 87 28.80 -8.18 -8.66
N ARG A 88 29.74 -7.81 -7.79
CA ARG A 88 29.53 -6.78 -6.77
C ARG A 88 29.27 -5.42 -7.41
N ILE A 89 30.07 -5.01 -8.40
CA ILE A 89 29.88 -3.76 -9.14
C ILE A 89 28.53 -3.75 -9.88
N LEU A 90 28.17 -4.88 -10.49
CA LEU A 90 26.87 -5.07 -11.15
C LEU A 90 25.70 -5.08 -10.16
N GLY A 91 25.96 -5.35 -8.88
CA GLY A 91 24.97 -5.50 -7.82
C GLY A 91 24.15 -6.77 -7.96
N ILE A 92 24.80 -7.84 -8.46
CA ILE A 92 24.27 -9.22 -8.50
C ILE A 92 24.52 -9.89 -7.13
N ILE A 93 25.65 -9.58 -6.49
CA ILE A 93 25.99 -10.01 -5.13
C ILE A 93 25.89 -8.79 -4.21
N ASP A 94 25.28 -8.97 -3.03
CA ASP A 94 25.18 -7.92 -2.00
C ASP A 94 26.45 -7.88 -1.14
N ASP A 95 26.89 -6.68 -0.74
CA ASP A 95 28.07 -6.44 0.12
C ASP A 95 28.00 -7.10 1.53
N ALA A 96 26.94 -7.85 1.82
CA ALA A 96 26.67 -8.42 3.14
C ALA A 96 27.28 -9.82 3.35
N ASP A 97 27.62 -10.54 2.27
CA ASP A 97 28.01 -11.95 2.33
C ASP A 97 29.53 -12.15 2.49
N ASP A 98 30.35 -11.13 2.24
CA ASP A 98 31.82 -11.20 2.34
C ASP A 98 32.37 -10.99 3.77
N ALA A 99 31.50 -10.83 4.77
CA ALA A 99 31.93 -10.47 6.13
C ALA A 99 32.24 -11.66 7.04
N GLU A 100 32.13 -12.91 6.59
CA GLU A 100 32.28 -14.09 7.48
C GLU A 100 33.24 -15.20 6.99
N GLU A 101 33.94 -15.05 5.86
CA GLU A 101 35.07 -15.95 5.53
C GLU A 101 36.40 -15.37 6.03
N GLU A 102 36.53 -15.19 7.35
CA GLU A 102 37.85 -15.17 7.96
C GLU A 102 38.40 -16.61 7.92
N GLU A 103 39.45 -16.78 7.12
CA GLU A 103 40.29 -17.97 7.03
C GLU A 103 40.55 -18.51 8.46
N VAL A 104 39.96 -19.67 8.78
CA VAL A 104 40.27 -20.39 10.02
C VAL A 104 41.71 -20.86 9.90
N VAL A 105 42.64 -20.04 10.37
CA VAL A 105 44.02 -20.44 10.60
C VAL A 105 44.00 -21.51 11.69
N GLU A 106 44.05 -22.76 11.25
CA GLU A 106 44.16 -23.93 12.09
C GLU A 106 45.51 -23.93 12.81
N THR A 107 45.56 -23.27 13.98
CA THR A 107 46.73 -23.32 14.87
C THR A 107 46.79 -24.70 15.52
N THR A 108 47.58 -25.60 14.96
CA THR A 108 47.99 -26.85 15.60
C THR A 108 49.06 -26.58 16.67
N PRO A 109 49.03 -27.27 17.82
CA PRO A 109 49.94 -27.01 18.92
C PRO A 109 51.32 -27.66 18.71
N SER A 110 52.33 -26.89 19.09
CA SER A 110 53.74 -27.26 19.18
C SER A 110 53.97 -28.43 20.14
N SER A 111 54.64 -29.48 19.67
CA SER A 111 55.45 -30.38 20.49
C SER A 111 56.59 -30.95 19.65
N ALA A 112 57.80 -30.82 20.21
CA ALA A 112 59.08 -31.18 19.62
C ALA A 112 59.23 -32.69 19.37
N THR A 113 60.10 -33.07 18.42
CA THR A 113 61.20 -34.07 18.57
C THR A 113 61.69 -34.58 17.19
N THR A 114 62.96 -34.27 16.88
CA THR A 114 63.98 -35.01 16.10
C THR A 114 63.90 -35.17 14.56
N THR A 115 64.99 -34.74 13.92
CA THR A 115 65.54 -34.93 12.55
C THR A 115 65.75 -36.41 12.12
N PRO A 116 66.34 -36.72 10.94
CA PRO A 116 66.26 -36.15 9.57
C PRO A 116 66.00 -37.23 8.48
N LEU A 117 65.64 -36.87 7.24
CA LEU A 117 66.15 -37.57 6.02
C LEU A 117 65.76 -36.87 4.70
N SER A 118 66.72 -36.91 3.79
CA SER A 118 66.81 -36.35 2.44
C SER A 118 65.72 -36.80 1.45
N ALA A 119 65.41 -35.96 0.46
CA ALA A 119 65.63 -36.25 -0.97
C ALA A 119 65.06 -35.19 -1.92
N THR A 120 65.93 -34.77 -2.85
CA THR A 120 65.74 -34.10 -4.14
C THR A 120 64.64 -34.70 -5.02
N THR A 121 63.91 -33.89 -5.82
CA THR A 121 63.41 -34.15 -7.21
C THR A 121 62.62 -32.93 -7.72
N THR A 122 63.19 -32.07 -8.57
CA THR A 122 63.05 -31.96 -10.06
C THR A 122 61.80 -31.21 -10.53
N LEU A 123 62.01 -29.96 -11.01
CA LEU A 123 61.06 -29.16 -11.78
C LEU A 123 61.01 -29.65 -13.24
N VAL A 124 59.81 -29.80 -13.79
CA VAL A 124 59.55 -29.94 -15.24
C VAL A 124 58.61 -28.81 -15.67
N THR A 125 59.06 -28.03 -16.64
CA THR A 125 58.29 -26.98 -17.32
C THR A 125 57.82 -27.54 -18.67
N PRO A 126 56.54 -27.42 -19.07
CA PRO A 126 56.14 -27.70 -20.44
C PRO A 126 56.06 -26.42 -21.30
N GLU A 127 56.52 -26.55 -22.55
CA GLU A 127 56.44 -25.59 -23.65
C GLU A 127 55.01 -25.41 -24.19
N PRO A 128 54.69 -24.26 -24.81
CA PRO A 128 53.38 -24.00 -25.39
C PRO A 128 53.23 -24.62 -26.79
N VAL A 129 52.08 -25.26 -27.02
CA VAL A 129 51.63 -25.75 -28.33
C VAL A 129 50.73 -24.69 -28.94
N GLU A 130 51.13 -24.13 -30.08
CA GLU A 130 50.27 -23.28 -30.92
C GLU A 130 49.33 -24.19 -31.74
N GLN A 131 48.02 -24.01 -31.56
CA GLN A 131 46.99 -24.59 -32.42
C GLN A 131 46.25 -23.46 -33.12
N GLU A 132 46.34 -23.42 -34.45
CA GLU A 132 45.50 -22.60 -35.32
C GLU A 132 44.08 -23.18 -35.33
N GLU A 133 43.11 -22.43 -34.80
CA GLU A 133 41.68 -22.80 -34.87
C GLU A 133 41.09 -22.37 -36.23
N ASP A 134 40.62 -23.37 -36.98
CA ASP A 134 39.92 -23.25 -38.24
C ASP A 134 38.47 -22.77 -37.99
N PHE A 135 38.15 -21.57 -38.45
CA PHE A 135 36.82 -20.97 -38.29
C PHE A 135 35.83 -21.64 -39.26
N GLY A 136 34.94 -22.47 -38.70
CA GLY A 136 33.86 -23.13 -39.42
C GLY A 136 32.79 -22.18 -39.99
N PRO A 137 31.83 -22.71 -40.78
CA PRO A 137 30.90 -21.98 -41.65
C PRO A 137 29.83 -21.09 -40.97
N ASP A 138 29.95 -20.81 -39.67
CA ASP A 138 28.96 -19.99 -38.93
C ASP A 138 29.15 -18.48 -39.15
N ALA A 139 30.15 -18.07 -39.92
CA ALA A 139 30.43 -16.66 -40.23
C ALA A 139 29.35 -15.99 -41.11
N GLU A 140 28.60 -16.77 -41.89
CA GLU A 140 27.56 -16.22 -42.78
C GLU A 140 26.30 -15.76 -42.01
N ASP A 141 25.94 -16.40 -40.90
CA ASP A 141 24.79 -16.00 -40.07
C ASP A 141 25.06 -14.68 -39.31
N HIS A 142 26.32 -14.37 -39.03
CA HIS A 142 26.71 -13.10 -38.40
C HIS A 142 26.60 -11.90 -39.35
N ALA A 143 26.68 -12.10 -40.66
CA ALA A 143 26.58 -11.02 -41.63
C ALA A 143 25.16 -10.43 -41.71
N HIS A 144 24.12 -11.26 -41.57
CA HIS A 144 22.72 -10.81 -41.59
C HIS A 144 22.34 -9.95 -40.37
N ILE A 145 22.88 -10.27 -39.19
CA ILE A 145 22.66 -9.49 -37.97
C ILE A 145 23.27 -8.09 -38.10
N ILE A 146 24.44 -7.98 -38.72
CA ILE A 146 25.11 -6.69 -38.94
C ILE A 146 24.32 -5.84 -39.95
N ASP A 147 23.74 -6.45 -40.98
CA ASP A 147 22.93 -5.76 -42.00
C ASP A 147 21.59 -5.24 -41.43
N ASP A 148 20.93 -5.99 -40.54
CA ASP A 148 19.70 -5.53 -39.86
C ASP A 148 20.00 -4.38 -38.86
N ILE A 149 21.17 -4.37 -38.21
CA ILE A 149 21.63 -3.25 -37.36
C ILE A 149 21.89 -2.00 -38.19
N LEU A 150 22.54 -2.14 -39.35
CA LEU A 150 22.91 -1.02 -40.22
C LEU A 150 21.71 -0.40 -40.94
N THR A 151 20.66 -1.18 -41.20
CA THR A 151 19.42 -0.71 -41.88
C THR A 151 18.43 -0.01 -40.94
N GLY A 152 18.72 0.06 -39.63
CA GLY A 152 17.86 0.74 -38.66
C GLY A 152 16.55 0.01 -38.38
N LYS A 153 16.52 -1.29 -38.65
CA LYS A 153 15.40 -2.17 -38.33
C LYS A 153 15.35 -2.35 -36.82
N ASP A 154 14.20 -2.09 -36.21
CA ASP A 154 14.03 -2.22 -34.76
C ASP A 154 14.00 -3.70 -34.39
N LEU A 155 15.17 -4.27 -34.12
CA LEU A 155 15.35 -5.68 -33.75
C LEU A 155 14.53 -6.10 -32.51
N ALA A 156 14.07 -5.12 -31.72
CA ALA A 156 13.25 -5.36 -30.53
C ALA A 156 11.73 -5.28 -30.82
N ALA A 157 11.30 -4.76 -31.98
CA ALA A 157 9.88 -4.59 -32.27
C ALA A 157 9.14 -5.91 -32.52
N ASP A 158 9.86 -6.93 -33.02
CA ASP A 158 9.30 -8.26 -33.31
C ASP A 158 9.76 -9.34 -32.32
N ASP A 159 10.68 -9.02 -31.40
CA ASP A 159 11.15 -9.98 -30.39
C ASP A 159 10.25 -9.98 -29.15
N ILE A 160 9.04 -10.50 -29.37
CA ILE A 160 8.05 -10.78 -28.33
C ILE A 160 8.67 -11.60 -27.18
N SER A 161 9.68 -12.43 -27.46
CA SER A 161 10.34 -13.23 -26.43
C SER A 161 11.09 -12.35 -25.43
N THR A 162 11.83 -11.36 -25.91
CA THR A 162 12.58 -10.41 -25.05
C THR A 162 11.65 -9.49 -24.26
N GLU A 163 10.52 -9.08 -24.84
CA GLU A 163 9.51 -8.30 -24.10
C GLU A 163 8.89 -9.14 -22.97
N ILE A 164 8.53 -10.40 -23.27
CA ILE A 164 7.97 -11.32 -22.28
C ILE A 164 8.98 -11.63 -21.17
N THR A 165 10.24 -11.93 -21.49
CA THR A 165 11.28 -12.23 -20.49
C THR A 165 11.54 -11.02 -19.60
N THR A 166 11.67 -9.83 -20.17
CA THR A 166 11.84 -8.58 -19.40
C THR A 166 10.64 -8.32 -18.48
N ALA A 167 9.41 -8.54 -18.96
CA ALA A 167 8.20 -8.39 -18.15
C ALA A 167 8.13 -9.43 -17.01
N VAL A 168 8.54 -10.67 -17.27
CA VAL A 168 8.61 -11.75 -16.27
C VAL A 168 9.68 -11.44 -15.21
N GLU A 169 10.87 -11.00 -15.61
CA GLU A 169 11.95 -10.60 -14.69
C GLU A 169 11.55 -9.39 -13.84
N ALA A 170 10.93 -8.36 -14.44
CA ALA A 170 10.43 -7.20 -13.72
C ALA A 170 9.36 -7.60 -12.70
N ARG A 171 8.50 -8.56 -13.05
CA ARG A 171 7.50 -9.13 -12.14
C ARG A 171 8.17 -9.91 -11.00
N ALA A 172 9.13 -10.77 -11.30
CA ALA A 172 9.88 -11.54 -10.30
C ALA A 172 10.63 -10.61 -9.32
N GLY A 173 11.27 -9.56 -9.83
CA GLY A 173 11.92 -8.54 -9.00
C GLY A 173 10.94 -7.79 -8.08
N LYS A 174 9.73 -7.48 -8.58
CA LYS A 174 8.67 -6.86 -7.76
C LYS A 174 8.14 -7.82 -6.68
N GLU A 175 7.95 -9.09 -7.02
CA GLU A 175 7.53 -10.14 -6.07
C GLU A 175 8.59 -10.38 -5.00
N PHE A 176 9.87 -10.36 -5.35
CA PHE A 176 10.98 -10.41 -4.39
C PHE A 176 10.97 -9.22 -3.43
N LEU A 177 10.85 -7.99 -3.94
CA LEU A 177 10.77 -6.80 -3.08
C LEU A 177 9.55 -6.82 -2.16
N PHE A 178 8.41 -7.31 -2.65
CA PHE A 178 7.21 -7.48 -1.84
C PHE A 178 7.43 -8.51 -0.72
N THR A 179 8.04 -9.66 -1.05
CA THR A 179 8.36 -10.71 -0.09
C THR A 179 9.35 -10.22 0.97
N LEU A 180 10.39 -9.49 0.57
CA LEU A 180 11.36 -8.87 1.48
C LEU A 180 10.67 -7.86 2.41
N ALA A 181 9.82 -6.99 1.87
CA ALA A 181 9.05 -6.05 2.67
C ALA A 181 8.11 -6.76 3.65
N GLN A 182 7.45 -7.84 3.22
CA GLN A 182 6.60 -8.66 4.07
C GLN A 182 7.41 -9.34 5.19
N ASN A 183 8.59 -9.87 4.89
CA ASN A 183 9.48 -10.48 5.87
C ASN A 183 9.97 -9.47 6.91
N VAL A 184 10.34 -8.25 6.49
CA VAL A 184 10.70 -7.15 7.41
C VAL A 184 9.52 -6.78 8.32
N GLN A 185 8.29 -6.73 7.79
CA GLN A 185 7.10 -6.46 8.61
C GLN A 185 6.78 -7.61 9.56
N ARG A 186 6.92 -8.87 9.14
CA ARG A 186 6.77 -10.05 10.00
C ARG A 186 7.81 -10.04 11.12
N ALA A 187 9.07 -9.78 10.81
CA ALA A 187 10.14 -9.67 11.81
C ALA A 187 9.85 -8.55 12.83
N ARG A 188 9.39 -7.38 12.37
CA ARG A 188 8.91 -6.30 13.27
C ARG A 188 7.69 -6.71 14.07
N GLY A 189 6.73 -7.42 13.49
CA GLY A 189 5.58 -7.97 14.20
C GLY A 189 6.00 -8.93 15.32
N ASN A 190 6.93 -9.83 15.05
CA ASN A 190 7.44 -10.80 16.02
C ASN A 190 8.21 -10.13 17.16
N LEU A 191 9.11 -9.20 16.84
CA LEU A 191 9.81 -8.40 17.84
C LEU A 191 8.83 -7.54 18.68
N ALA A 192 7.75 -7.03 18.10
CA ALA A 192 6.70 -6.30 18.83
C ALA A 192 5.96 -7.21 19.81
N ARG A 193 5.59 -8.43 19.39
CA ARG A 193 4.95 -9.45 20.24
C ARG A 193 5.84 -9.87 21.40
N GLN A 194 7.15 -9.88 21.20
CA GLN A 194 8.15 -10.10 22.26
C GLN A 194 8.35 -8.88 23.17
N GLY A 195 7.60 -7.78 22.98
CA GLY A 195 7.73 -6.58 23.79
C GLY A 195 8.98 -5.75 23.49
N THR A 196 9.60 -5.92 22.30
CA THR A 196 10.77 -5.12 21.90
C THR A 196 10.33 -3.81 21.20
N PRO A 197 10.70 -2.63 21.73
CA PRO A 197 10.35 -1.35 21.12
C PRO A 197 11.19 -0.99 19.89
N PHE A 198 10.54 -0.38 18.88
CA PHE A 198 11.19 0.05 17.63
C PHE A 198 11.49 1.55 17.53
N SER A 199 11.03 2.36 18.49
CA SER A 199 11.21 3.81 18.40
C SER A 199 12.70 4.13 18.49
N LYS A 200 13.23 5.05 17.66
CA LYS A 200 14.62 5.52 17.82
C LYS A 200 14.83 6.14 19.21
N TRP A 201 13.90 6.97 19.65
CA TRP A 201 13.91 7.68 20.93
C TRP A 201 12.97 7.00 21.93
N PRO A 202 13.35 6.86 23.21
CA PRO A 202 12.41 6.41 24.24
C PRO A 202 11.26 7.43 24.42
N PRO A 203 10.06 7.00 24.85
CA PRO A 203 9.01 7.90 25.30
C PRO A 203 9.47 8.79 26.46
N TYR A 204 8.88 9.98 26.61
CA TYR A 204 9.23 10.90 27.70
C TYR A 204 9.03 10.25 29.06
N GLY A 205 10.04 10.31 29.94
CA GLY A 205 10.01 9.68 31.26
C GLY A 205 10.34 8.18 31.29
N LEU A 206 10.64 7.56 30.14
CA LEU A 206 11.16 6.19 30.05
C LEU A 206 12.58 6.20 29.46
N ASP A 207 13.34 5.16 29.78
CA ASP A 207 14.66 4.86 29.20
C ASP A 207 14.63 3.51 28.47
N LYS A 208 15.67 3.22 27.69
CA LYS A 208 15.84 1.91 27.04
C LYS A 208 16.88 1.09 27.77
N LYS A 209 16.48 -0.04 28.36
CA LYS A 209 17.39 -1.07 28.84
C LYS A 209 17.68 -2.03 27.69
N ILE A 210 18.96 -2.25 27.40
CA ILE A 210 19.42 -3.25 26.43
C ILE A 210 19.92 -4.44 27.23
N THR A 211 19.40 -5.62 26.90
CA THR A 211 19.85 -6.90 27.45
C THR A 211 20.32 -7.79 26.32
N ASP A 212 21.27 -8.67 26.59
CA ASP A 212 21.71 -9.69 25.65
C ASP A 212 20.62 -10.78 25.44
N ILE A 213 20.97 -11.86 24.75
CA ILE A 213 20.08 -13.01 24.55
C ILE A 213 19.79 -13.77 25.85
N SER A 214 20.75 -13.81 26.79
CA SER A 214 20.65 -14.47 28.09
C SER A 214 19.78 -13.69 29.10
N GLY A 215 19.51 -12.41 28.81
CA GLY A 215 18.80 -11.50 29.69
C GLY A 215 19.71 -10.68 30.61
N GLN A 216 21.04 -10.84 30.50
CA GLN A 216 22.02 -10.02 31.18
C GLN A 216 21.93 -8.57 30.69
N HIS A 217 21.94 -7.64 31.65
CA HIS A 217 21.92 -6.21 31.37
C HIS A 217 23.24 -5.77 30.74
N LEU A 218 23.18 -5.19 29.55
CA LEU A 218 24.36 -4.64 28.86
C LEU A 218 24.54 -3.16 29.17
N TRP A 219 23.50 -2.35 28.96
CA TRP A 219 23.48 -0.93 29.33
C TRP A 219 22.06 -0.36 29.26
N THR A 220 21.84 0.78 29.90
CA THR A 220 20.61 1.57 29.81
C THR A 220 20.91 2.90 29.15
N VAL A 221 20.13 3.29 28.15
CA VAL A 221 20.33 4.56 27.44
C VAL A 221 19.25 5.56 27.85
N HIS A 222 19.70 6.67 28.43
CA HIS A 222 18.90 7.80 28.85
C HIS A 222 19.04 8.97 27.87
N LEU A 223 17.92 9.60 27.48
CA LEU A 223 17.94 10.75 26.58
C LEU A 223 18.00 12.06 27.38
N GLN A 224 19.06 12.84 27.22
CA GLN A 224 19.21 14.16 27.83
C GLN A 224 18.52 15.27 26.99
N GLU A 225 18.38 16.47 27.57
CA GLU A 225 17.66 17.61 26.94
C GLU A 225 18.35 18.13 25.67
N ASN A 226 19.68 18.08 25.65
CA ASN A 226 20.53 18.41 24.50
C ASN A 226 20.52 17.34 23.39
N LYS A 227 19.62 16.35 23.48
CA LYS A 227 19.54 15.16 22.60
C LYS A 227 20.78 14.27 22.60
N LYS A 228 21.68 14.43 23.58
CA LYS A 228 22.76 13.48 23.81
C LYS A 228 22.24 12.28 24.60
N TRP A 229 22.95 11.19 24.47
CA TRP A 229 22.63 9.93 25.11
C TRP A 229 23.56 9.74 26.30
N LEU A 230 22.98 9.61 27.49
CA LEU A 230 23.69 9.16 28.67
C LEU A 230 23.54 7.65 28.77
N ILE A 231 24.62 6.92 28.52
CA ILE A 231 24.67 5.47 28.60
C ILE A 231 25.07 5.11 30.03
N VAL A 232 24.27 4.29 30.69
CA VAL A 232 24.51 3.78 32.04
C VAL A 232 24.85 2.31 31.91
N ASN A 233 26.08 1.96 32.22
CA ASN A 233 26.57 0.59 32.20
C ASN A 233 26.05 -0.19 33.43
N PRO A 234 26.21 -1.52 33.48
CA PRO A 234 25.68 -2.36 34.56
C PRO A 234 26.37 -2.10 35.91
N ASP A 235 27.62 -1.64 35.88
CA ASP A 235 28.39 -1.17 37.04
C ASP A 235 27.93 0.20 37.58
N GLY A 236 26.96 0.84 36.90
CA GLY A 236 26.47 2.18 37.23
C GLY A 236 27.32 3.31 36.63
N SER A 237 28.44 3.01 35.99
CA SER A 237 29.26 4.02 35.30
C SER A 237 28.47 4.66 34.15
N THR A 238 28.74 5.93 33.89
CA THR A 238 27.98 6.70 32.91
C THR A 238 28.87 7.30 31.84
N VAL A 239 28.49 7.16 30.57
CA VAL A 239 29.19 7.72 29.43
C VAL A 239 28.22 8.54 28.58
N GLU A 240 28.55 9.81 28.34
CA GLU A 240 27.78 10.68 27.45
C GLU A 240 28.26 10.51 26.00
N ARG A 241 27.33 10.29 25.06
CA ARG A 241 27.64 10.19 23.62
C ARG A 241 26.63 10.95 22.77
N ALA A 242 27.08 11.46 21.63
CA ALA A 242 26.20 12.08 20.63
C ALA A 242 25.28 11.05 19.94
N THR A 243 25.76 9.81 19.78
CA THR A 243 25.02 8.70 19.17
C THR A 243 24.87 7.55 20.15
N ALA A 244 23.69 6.92 20.17
CA ALA A 244 23.46 5.71 20.95
C ALA A 244 24.41 4.58 20.49
N PRO A 245 24.89 3.71 21.40
CA PRO A 245 25.67 2.54 21.04
C PRO A 245 24.92 1.67 20.02
N ARG A 246 25.65 1.08 19.08
CA ARG A 246 25.08 0.06 18.20
C ARG A 246 24.80 -1.18 19.06
N LYS A 247 23.59 -1.73 18.91
CA LYS A 247 23.20 -3.00 19.53
C LYS A 247 23.46 -4.14 18.55
N SER A 248 23.70 -5.34 19.06
CA SER A 248 23.68 -6.56 18.26
C SER A 248 22.26 -6.87 17.76
N LYS A 249 22.17 -7.70 16.71
CA LYS A 249 20.88 -8.21 16.19
C LYS A 249 20.15 -9.04 17.25
N SER A 250 20.89 -9.79 18.08
CA SER A 250 20.37 -10.66 19.14
C SER A 250 19.93 -9.90 20.41
N ASP A 251 20.36 -8.66 20.60
CA ASP A 251 20.05 -7.89 21.81
C ASP A 251 18.57 -7.49 21.87
N LYS A 252 17.98 -7.68 23.05
CA LYS A 252 16.61 -7.30 23.39
C LYS A 252 16.60 -5.89 23.96
N ILE A 253 15.54 -5.14 23.65
CA ILE A 253 15.33 -3.80 24.20
C ILE A 253 14.07 -3.84 25.05
N GLN A 254 14.10 -3.22 26.22
CA GLN A 254 12.95 -3.05 27.10
C GLN A 254 12.85 -1.58 27.52
N TYR A 255 11.63 -1.07 27.66
CA TYR A 255 11.45 0.22 28.31
C TYR A 255 11.51 0.05 29.83
N VAL A 256 12.29 0.92 30.48
CA VAL A 256 12.39 1.01 31.93
C VAL A 256 12.05 2.42 32.37
N HIS A 257 11.75 2.62 33.65
CA HIS A 257 11.55 3.95 34.20
C HIS A 257 12.79 4.80 33.96
N GLY A 258 12.58 6.03 33.51
CA GLY A 258 13.66 6.96 33.25
C GLY A 258 14.43 7.30 34.52
N ARG A 259 15.74 7.53 34.39
CA ARG A 259 16.61 7.93 35.51
C ARG A 259 16.15 9.22 36.20
N ASP A 260 15.51 10.13 35.48
CA ASP A 260 14.94 11.36 36.03
C ASP A 260 13.51 11.13 36.54
N PRO A 261 13.29 11.00 37.86
CA PRO A 261 11.96 10.76 38.43
C PRO A 261 11.01 11.93 38.20
N LYS A 262 11.52 13.15 37.94
CA LYS A 262 10.68 14.32 37.67
C LYS A 262 9.88 14.14 36.40
N ARG A 263 10.48 13.58 35.34
CA ARG A 263 9.79 13.33 34.05
C ARG A 263 8.65 12.35 34.22
N LEU A 264 8.87 11.27 34.98
CA LEU A 264 7.84 10.28 35.25
C LEU A 264 6.71 10.87 36.10
N LYS A 265 7.04 11.73 37.08
CA LYS A 265 6.04 12.47 37.87
C LYS A 265 5.17 13.38 36.99
N ILE A 266 5.77 14.07 36.02
CA ILE A 266 5.03 14.92 35.06
C ILE A 266 4.10 14.06 34.19
N VAL A 267 4.57 12.91 33.69
CA VAL A 267 3.70 11.99 32.92
C VAL A 267 2.51 11.54 33.75
N ARG A 268 2.72 11.14 35.01
CA ARG A 268 1.62 10.76 35.92
C ARG A 268 0.63 11.91 36.10
N GLN A 269 1.14 13.12 36.33
CA GLN A 269 0.33 14.32 36.46
C GLN A 269 -0.48 14.63 35.18
N ILE A 270 0.06 14.38 33.98
CA ILE A 270 -0.67 14.53 32.72
C ILE A 270 -1.88 13.59 32.67
N PHE A 271 -1.69 12.31 33.01
CA PHE A 271 -2.78 11.34 33.03
C PHE A 271 -3.81 11.65 34.11
N GLU A 272 -3.37 12.08 35.29
CA GLU A 272 -4.24 12.47 36.40
C GLU A 272 -5.12 13.67 36.03
N ILE A 273 -4.53 14.76 35.50
CA ILE A 273 -5.27 15.94 35.03
C ILE A 273 -6.27 15.54 33.93
N TYR A 274 -5.86 14.72 32.96
CA TYR A 274 -6.75 14.31 31.87
C TYR A 274 -7.93 13.43 32.36
N ALA A 275 -7.72 12.60 33.38
CA ALA A 275 -8.75 11.70 33.90
C ALA A 275 -9.71 12.39 34.87
N THR A 276 -9.21 13.35 35.67
CA THR A 276 -9.97 14.00 36.75
C THR A 276 -10.59 15.32 36.33
N GLU A 277 -9.94 16.06 35.44
CA GLU A 277 -10.36 17.38 35.03
C GLU A 277 -10.87 17.34 33.58
N SER A 278 -11.95 18.04 33.27
CA SER A 278 -12.48 18.16 31.89
C SER A 278 -11.66 19.14 31.03
N ILE A 279 -10.33 19.02 31.08
CA ILE A 279 -9.39 19.90 30.37
C ILE A 279 -8.92 19.22 29.09
N THR A 280 -9.01 19.95 27.97
CA THR A 280 -8.48 19.50 26.67
C THR A 280 -6.95 19.35 26.69
N GLU A 281 -6.37 18.56 25.77
CA GLU A 281 -4.90 18.35 25.74
C GLU A 281 -4.13 19.67 25.53
N ARG A 282 -4.76 20.65 24.87
CA ARG A 282 -4.23 22.02 24.74
C ARG A 282 -4.18 22.73 26.09
N GLY A 283 -5.22 22.60 26.91
CA GLY A 283 -5.28 23.19 28.25
C GLY A 283 -4.21 22.59 29.18
N ILE A 284 -3.98 21.28 29.10
CA ILE A 284 -2.90 20.61 29.84
C ILE A 284 -1.54 21.18 29.45
N ALA A 285 -1.26 21.31 28.14
CA ALA A 285 0.00 21.90 27.68
C ALA A 285 0.20 23.34 28.17
N ILE A 286 -0.83 24.19 28.10
CA ILE A 286 -0.78 25.57 28.62
C ILE A 286 -0.49 25.58 30.12
N ARG A 287 -1.15 24.70 30.89
CA ARG A 287 -0.94 24.61 32.34
C ARG A 287 0.48 24.19 32.69
N LEU A 288 1.03 23.17 32.04
CA LEU A 288 2.41 22.74 32.26
C LEU A 288 3.42 23.84 31.91
N ASN A 289 3.18 24.59 30.82
CA ASN A 289 4.02 25.72 30.44
C ASN A 289 3.95 26.87 31.46
N LYS A 290 2.75 27.17 32.01
CA LYS A 290 2.60 28.17 33.09
C LYS A 290 3.35 27.77 34.36
N LEU A 291 3.53 26.48 34.61
CA LEU A 291 4.32 25.94 35.73
C LEU A 291 5.82 25.89 35.42
N ASN A 292 6.28 26.44 34.29
CA ASN A 292 7.67 26.36 33.81
C ASN A 292 8.22 24.91 33.72
N LEU A 293 7.35 23.93 33.49
CA LEU A 293 7.76 22.55 33.22
C LEU A 293 8.07 22.43 31.72
N MET A 294 9.28 21.99 31.37
CA MET A 294 9.73 21.88 29.97
C MET A 294 9.82 20.43 29.49
N HIS A 295 9.48 20.18 28.24
CA HIS A 295 9.66 18.90 27.54
C HIS A 295 10.99 18.92 26.76
N TYR A 296 12.05 18.36 27.36
CA TYR A 296 13.42 18.39 26.83
C TYR A 296 13.89 19.82 26.49
N GLY A 297 13.75 20.74 27.44
CA GLY A 297 14.10 22.16 27.26
C GLY A 297 13.16 22.95 26.34
N LYS A 298 12.06 22.35 25.85
CA LYS A 298 11.07 23.01 24.99
C LYS A 298 9.71 23.14 25.68
N PRO A 299 8.88 24.12 25.30
CA PRO A 299 7.51 24.20 25.81
C PRO A 299 6.68 22.98 25.36
N TRP A 300 5.72 22.61 26.17
CA TRP A 300 4.73 21.58 25.87
C TRP A 300 3.81 22.02 24.74
N LEU A 301 3.64 21.12 23.77
CA LEU A 301 2.69 21.28 22.66
C LEU A 301 1.50 20.34 22.86
N ARG A 302 0.32 20.75 22.33
CA ARG A 302 -0.89 19.90 22.32
C ARG A 302 -0.60 18.51 21.74
N THR A 303 0.14 18.46 20.62
CA THR A 303 0.50 17.20 19.95
C THR A 303 1.36 16.29 20.83
N THR A 304 2.28 16.85 21.61
CA THR A 304 3.10 16.10 22.56
C THR A 304 2.25 15.48 23.68
N ILE A 305 1.30 16.23 24.24
CA ILE A 305 0.38 15.70 25.24
C ILE A 305 -0.49 14.58 24.65
N CYS A 306 -1.04 14.79 23.45
CA CYS A 306 -1.80 13.78 22.74
C CYS A 306 -0.97 12.51 22.45
N ASP A 307 0.31 12.67 22.09
CA ASP A 307 1.22 11.54 21.85
C ASP A 307 1.50 10.78 23.14
N ILE A 308 1.65 11.45 24.29
CA ILE A 308 1.82 10.80 25.60
C ILE A 308 0.58 10.02 25.99
N LEU A 309 -0.59 10.66 25.97
CA LEU A 309 -1.86 10.03 26.37
C LEU A 309 -2.23 8.81 25.51
N ARG A 310 -1.81 8.79 24.24
CA ARG A 310 -2.08 7.68 23.30
C ARG A 310 -0.96 6.65 23.21
N ASN A 311 0.15 6.83 23.92
CA ASN A 311 1.28 5.92 23.80
C ASN A 311 1.10 4.70 24.73
N PRO A 312 0.94 3.49 24.19
CA PRO A 312 0.74 2.29 25.00
C PRO A 312 1.96 1.92 25.86
N ALA A 313 3.13 2.51 25.61
CA ALA A 313 4.33 2.29 26.42
C ALA A 313 4.13 2.68 27.90
N TYR A 314 3.24 3.64 28.20
CA TYR A 314 2.95 4.05 29.57
C TYR A 314 2.06 3.06 30.34
N ILE A 315 1.44 2.11 29.64
CA ILE A 315 0.70 0.98 30.24
C ILE A 315 1.46 -0.35 30.06
N GLY A 316 2.77 -0.29 29.79
CA GLY A 316 3.63 -1.47 29.64
C GLY A 316 3.51 -2.19 28.29
N SER A 317 2.78 -1.63 27.32
CA SER A 317 2.57 -2.22 26.00
C SER A 317 3.48 -1.59 24.94
N VAL A 318 3.98 -2.36 23.99
CA VAL A 318 4.85 -1.82 22.92
C VAL A 318 4.04 -1.28 21.76
N ARG A 319 4.38 -0.06 21.32
CA ARG A 319 3.82 0.54 20.11
C ARG A 319 4.54 0.03 18.88
N ASN A 320 3.89 -0.82 18.08
CA ASN A 320 4.35 -1.13 16.73
C ASN A 320 3.75 -0.12 15.73
N GLN A 321 4.63 0.55 14.99
CA GLN A 321 4.32 1.61 14.00
C GLN A 321 3.70 2.90 14.60
N LYS A 322 4.37 4.04 14.35
CA LYS A 322 3.84 5.37 14.74
C LYS A 322 2.70 5.73 13.78
N THR A 323 1.53 6.00 14.35
CA THR A 323 0.35 6.62 13.69
C THR A 323 -0.20 5.84 12.50
N THR A 324 -1.08 4.88 12.78
CA THR A 324 -2.28 4.69 11.95
C THR A 324 -3.15 5.93 12.11
N GLN A 325 -2.98 6.91 11.22
CA GLN A 325 -4.11 7.77 10.89
C GLN A 325 -4.95 6.95 9.91
N ALA A 326 -6.12 6.47 10.33
CA ALA A 326 -7.09 5.96 9.37
C ALA A 326 -7.48 7.14 8.48
N GLN A 327 -6.92 7.19 7.28
CA GLN A 327 -7.43 8.05 6.22
C GLN A 327 -8.51 7.24 5.54
N TYR A 328 -9.75 7.66 5.74
CA TYR A 328 -10.88 7.06 5.08
C TYR A 328 -10.77 7.40 3.60
N ALA A 329 -10.52 6.39 2.78
CA ALA A 329 -10.58 6.49 1.34
C ALA A 329 -11.80 5.69 0.88
N GLY A 330 -12.67 6.33 0.12
CA GLY A 330 -13.78 5.66 -0.56
C GLY A 330 -13.31 5.19 -1.92
N HIS A 331 -13.78 4.02 -2.36
CA HIS A 331 -13.58 3.52 -3.71
C HIS A 331 -14.85 3.81 -4.51
N ASN A 332 -14.78 4.60 -5.59
CA ASN A 332 -15.96 4.97 -6.40
C ASN A 332 -16.16 4.09 -7.65
N GLY A 333 -15.51 2.94 -7.72
CA GLY A 333 -15.58 2.03 -8.87
C GLY A 333 -14.45 2.22 -9.89
N SER A 334 -13.84 3.42 -9.99
CA SER A 334 -12.69 3.66 -10.87
C SER A 334 -11.46 4.24 -10.16
N GLU A 335 -11.63 4.95 -9.04
CA GLU A 335 -10.53 5.57 -8.31
C GLU A 335 -10.73 5.56 -6.78
N VAL A 336 -9.60 5.65 -6.07
CA VAL A 336 -9.53 5.78 -4.61
C VAL A 336 -9.57 7.26 -4.23
N VAL A 337 -10.70 7.72 -3.70
CA VAL A 337 -10.93 9.13 -3.35
C VAL A 337 -10.76 9.36 -1.84
N ARG A 338 -9.97 10.37 -1.47
CA ARG A 338 -9.67 10.71 -0.07
C ARG A 338 -10.84 11.48 0.58
N ILE A 339 -11.50 10.88 1.57
CA ILE A 339 -12.68 11.47 2.23
C ILE A 339 -12.22 12.32 3.42
N ARG A 340 -12.51 13.63 3.40
CA ARG A 340 -12.07 14.57 4.46
C ARG A 340 -13.06 14.76 5.61
N HIS A 341 -14.37 14.48 5.48
CA HIS A 341 -15.37 14.79 6.52
C HIS A 341 -16.43 13.67 6.68
N PHE A 342 -16.82 13.37 7.93
CA PHE A 342 -17.62 12.20 8.33
C PHE A 342 -19.15 12.40 8.28
N CYS A 343 -19.65 13.59 7.99
CA CYS A 343 -21.06 13.90 8.24
C CYS A 343 -22.06 13.32 7.23
N ASN A 344 -21.67 12.92 6.01
CA ASN A 344 -22.62 12.51 4.96
C ASN A 344 -22.33 11.11 4.35
N VAL A 345 -21.53 10.29 5.02
CA VAL A 345 -21.03 9.02 4.44
C VAL A 345 -22.12 7.94 4.39
N GLY A 346 -22.98 7.84 5.40
CA GLY A 346 -24.04 6.82 5.44
C GLY A 346 -25.08 7.02 4.34
N GLU A 347 -25.45 8.27 4.06
CA GLU A 347 -26.47 8.59 3.05
C GLU A 347 -25.94 8.41 1.62
N LYS A 348 -24.69 8.83 1.36
CA LYS A 348 -24.04 8.61 0.06
C LYS A 348 -23.67 7.15 -0.21
N GLN A 349 -23.30 6.38 0.82
CA GLN A 349 -23.05 4.94 0.65
C GLN A 349 -24.35 4.18 0.40
N LEU A 350 -25.45 4.57 1.05
CA LEU A 350 -26.76 4.03 0.77
C LEU A 350 -27.21 4.38 -0.66
N GLU A 351 -26.99 5.62 -1.09
CA GLU A 351 -27.31 6.08 -2.45
C GLU A 351 -26.50 5.33 -3.51
N VAL A 352 -25.19 5.15 -3.31
CA VAL A 352 -24.33 4.38 -4.24
C VAL A 352 -24.71 2.90 -4.24
N ALA A 353 -25.01 2.29 -3.08
CA ALA A 353 -25.46 0.91 -3.02
C ALA A 353 -26.84 0.70 -3.67
N LEU A 354 -27.74 1.68 -3.53
CA LEU A 354 -29.03 1.67 -4.23
C LEU A 354 -28.86 1.83 -5.74
N LEU A 355 -27.99 2.72 -6.19
CA LEU A 355 -27.69 2.91 -7.62
C LEU A 355 -27.05 1.65 -8.22
N GLN A 356 -26.07 1.05 -7.54
CA GLN A 356 -25.45 -0.20 -7.98
C GLN A 356 -26.47 -1.35 -8.01
N GLY A 357 -27.31 -1.46 -6.98
CA GLY A 357 -28.39 -2.45 -6.97
C GLY A 357 -29.42 -2.22 -8.08
N VAL A 358 -29.72 -0.97 -8.44
CA VAL A 358 -30.60 -0.64 -9.58
C VAL A 358 -29.94 -1.03 -10.91
N ILE A 359 -28.62 -0.82 -11.06
CA ILE A 359 -27.89 -1.19 -12.28
C ILE A 359 -27.85 -2.71 -12.46
N GLU A 360 -27.39 -3.45 -11.44
CA GLU A 360 -27.32 -4.93 -11.47
C GLU A 360 -28.70 -5.54 -11.74
N TYR A 361 -29.74 -4.90 -11.22
CA TYR A 361 -31.12 -5.30 -11.40
C TYR A 361 -31.68 -4.98 -12.81
N ILE A 362 -31.29 -3.85 -13.42
CA ILE A 362 -31.62 -3.55 -14.81
C ILE A 362 -30.94 -4.55 -15.75
N GLU A 363 -29.67 -4.88 -15.51
CA GLU A 363 -28.91 -5.88 -16.27
C GLU A 363 -29.56 -7.27 -16.17
N PHE A 364 -29.96 -7.68 -14.96
CA PHE A 364 -30.66 -8.94 -14.74
C PHE A 364 -31.99 -9.03 -15.50
N VAL A 365 -32.75 -7.93 -15.61
CA VAL A 365 -34.03 -7.94 -16.33
C VAL A 365 -33.87 -7.81 -17.84
N GLN A 366 -32.81 -7.16 -18.31
CA GLN A 366 -32.43 -7.26 -19.73
C GLN A 366 -32.15 -8.72 -20.09
N ASP A 367 -31.37 -9.45 -19.26
CA ASP A 367 -31.11 -10.88 -19.45
C ASP A 367 -32.41 -11.71 -19.45
N ILE A 368 -33.33 -11.47 -18.51
CA ILE A 368 -34.66 -12.11 -18.50
C ILE A 368 -35.47 -11.81 -19.78
N GLY A 369 -35.48 -10.54 -20.23
CA GLY A 369 -36.19 -10.13 -21.44
C GLY A 369 -35.62 -10.80 -22.69
N ASP A 370 -34.30 -10.86 -22.80
CA ASP A 370 -33.57 -11.51 -23.88
C ASP A 370 -33.87 -13.01 -23.91
N ARG A 371 -33.86 -13.69 -22.74
CA ARG A 371 -34.23 -15.11 -22.62
C ARG A 371 -35.71 -15.37 -22.97
N ALA A 372 -36.61 -14.48 -22.58
CA ALA A 372 -38.04 -14.60 -22.89
C ALA A 372 -38.38 -14.25 -24.36
N ASN A 373 -37.39 -13.82 -25.14
CA ASN A 373 -37.52 -13.30 -26.49
C ASN A 373 -38.60 -12.20 -26.59
N LYS A 374 -38.73 -11.41 -25.51
CA LYS A 374 -39.59 -10.24 -25.43
C LYS A 374 -38.69 -9.06 -25.11
N LYS A 375 -38.64 -8.11 -26.04
CA LYS A 375 -37.98 -6.83 -25.79
C LYS A 375 -38.78 -6.09 -24.71
N ILE A 376 -38.37 -6.23 -23.45
CA ILE A 376 -38.91 -5.43 -22.36
C ILE A 376 -38.44 -4.01 -22.64
N ASP A 377 -39.37 -3.15 -23.11
CA ASP A 377 -39.07 -1.76 -23.39
C ASP A 377 -38.94 -1.00 -22.06
N VAL A 378 -37.75 -1.11 -21.46
CA VAL A 378 -37.36 -0.41 -20.23
C VAL A 378 -37.58 1.10 -20.38
N MET A 379 -37.53 1.64 -21.61
CA MET A 379 -37.81 3.04 -21.91
C MET A 379 -39.29 3.39 -21.84
N ALA A 380 -40.19 2.51 -22.27
CA ALA A 380 -41.63 2.73 -22.12
C ALA A 380 -42.02 2.71 -20.63
N LEU A 381 -41.42 1.80 -19.86
CA LEU A 381 -41.66 1.72 -18.41
C LEU A 381 -41.11 2.96 -17.69
N ALA A 382 -39.85 3.34 -17.92
CA ALA A 382 -39.28 4.56 -17.36
C ALA A 382 -40.04 5.83 -17.75
N ARG A 383 -40.53 5.91 -19.00
CA ARG A 383 -41.40 7.02 -19.44
C ARG A 383 -42.70 7.09 -18.65
N ARG A 384 -43.33 5.94 -18.39
CA ARG A 384 -44.60 5.83 -17.67
C ARG A 384 -44.48 6.10 -16.17
N THR A 385 -43.41 5.65 -15.50
CA THR A 385 -43.23 5.85 -14.04
C THR A 385 -42.56 7.16 -13.64
N LEU A 386 -41.71 7.74 -14.49
CA LEU A 386 -41.02 9.00 -14.21
C LEU A 386 -41.73 10.22 -14.82
N ASP A 387 -42.88 10.03 -15.46
CA ASP A 387 -43.71 11.09 -16.06
C ASP A 387 -42.94 11.86 -17.18
N LEU A 388 -42.09 11.15 -17.93
CA LEU A 388 -41.22 11.73 -18.96
C LEU A 388 -41.97 12.08 -20.27
N ASP A 389 -43.21 11.62 -20.42
CA ASP A 389 -44.05 11.86 -21.61
C ASP A 389 -44.37 13.35 -21.86
N LYS A 390 -44.11 14.24 -20.90
CA LYS A 390 -44.25 15.70 -21.08
C LYS A 390 -43.18 16.30 -22.00
N ARG A 391 -42.17 15.53 -22.43
CA ARG A 391 -41.10 16.01 -23.35
C ARG A 391 -41.02 15.11 -24.57
N GLY A 392 -41.91 15.35 -25.54
CA GLY A 392 -41.81 15.01 -26.98
C GLY A 392 -41.19 13.66 -27.40
N LYS A 393 -41.96 12.88 -28.19
CA LYS A 393 -41.53 11.64 -28.87
C LYS A 393 -40.20 11.81 -29.62
N ALA A 394 -39.10 11.39 -29.02
CA ALA A 394 -37.84 11.16 -29.72
C ALA A 394 -37.42 9.71 -29.51
N ASP A 395 -36.95 9.06 -30.58
CA ASP A 395 -36.38 7.72 -30.54
C ASP A 395 -35.06 7.75 -29.77
N PHE A 396 -35.07 7.21 -28.56
CA PHE A 396 -33.88 7.12 -27.72
C PHE A 396 -33.15 5.79 -27.97
N LYS A 397 -31.82 5.83 -28.14
CA LYS A 397 -30.97 4.64 -28.16
C LYS A 397 -30.46 4.32 -26.74
N ASP A 398 -30.09 3.07 -26.44
CA ASP A 398 -29.62 2.65 -25.10
C ASP A 398 -28.39 3.43 -24.58
N LYS A 399 -27.51 3.88 -25.48
CA LYS A 399 -26.39 4.78 -25.11
C LYS A 399 -26.87 6.16 -24.64
N ASP A 400 -28.01 6.60 -25.14
CA ASP A 400 -28.64 7.84 -24.71
C ASP A 400 -29.33 7.65 -23.36
N LEU A 401 -29.81 6.45 -23.02
CA LEU A 401 -30.35 6.11 -21.69
C LEU A 401 -29.28 6.17 -20.61
N LYS A 402 -28.11 5.55 -20.83
CA LYS A 402 -26.99 5.66 -19.87
C LYS A 402 -26.59 7.12 -19.66
N LYS A 403 -26.51 7.89 -20.74
CA LYS A 403 -26.29 9.35 -20.68
C LYS A 403 -27.44 10.11 -20.05
N LEU A 404 -28.70 9.69 -20.19
CA LEU A 404 -29.87 10.35 -19.61
C LEU A 404 -30.01 10.05 -18.12
N ILE A 405 -29.72 8.81 -17.71
CA ILE A 405 -29.55 8.36 -16.33
C ILE A 405 -28.40 9.16 -15.71
N GLU A 406 -27.22 9.20 -16.31
CA GLU A 406 -26.08 9.99 -15.81
C GLU A 406 -26.36 11.51 -15.82
N LYS A 407 -27.15 12.03 -16.78
CA LYS A 407 -27.48 13.47 -16.92
C LYS A 407 -28.69 13.93 -16.08
N HIS A 408 -29.61 13.04 -15.72
CA HIS A 408 -30.78 13.33 -14.87
C HIS A 408 -30.71 12.69 -13.48
N MET A 409 -29.69 11.87 -13.21
CA MET A 409 -29.28 11.46 -11.87
C MET A 409 -28.07 12.22 -11.28
N PRO A 410 -27.81 13.53 -11.55
CA PRO A 410 -26.94 14.31 -10.69
C PRO A 410 -27.72 14.99 -9.54
N GLY A 411 -28.81 14.39 -9.03
CA GLY A 411 -29.52 14.91 -7.85
C GLY A 411 -30.90 14.31 -7.57
N GLU A 412 -31.09 13.88 -6.31
CA GLU A 412 -32.34 13.80 -5.54
C GLU A 412 -33.63 13.35 -6.27
N LEU A 413 -33.66 12.12 -6.78
CA LEU A 413 -34.93 11.39 -6.81
C LEU A 413 -35.28 11.01 -5.37
N GLY A 414 -36.16 11.79 -4.73
CA GLY A 414 -36.63 11.49 -3.37
C GLY A 414 -37.07 10.02 -3.25
N VAL A 415 -36.73 9.36 -2.13
CA VAL A 415 -36.90 7.92 -1.85
C VAL A 415 -38.26 7.36 -2.30
N ALA A 416 -39.32 8.17 -2.21
CA ALA A 416 -40.67 7.81 -2.65
C ALA A 416 -40.79 7.50 -4.16
N LYS A 417 -40.06 8.22 -5.03
CA LYS A 417 -40.09 8.01 -6.49
C LYS A 417 -39.29 6.77 -6.90
N HIS A 418 -38.13 6.54 -6.27
CA HIS A 418 -37.37 5.28 -6.43
C HIS A 418 -38.23 4.07 -6.06
N ARG A 419 -38.98 4.16 -4.96
CA ARG A 419 -39.88 3.10 -4.53
C ARG A 419 -40.96 2.79 -5.56
N LYS A 420 -41.60 3.82 -6.14
CA LYS A 420 -42.64 3.63 -7.17
C LYS A 420 -42.07 3.03 -8.45
N PHE A 421 -40.88 3.46 -8.87
CA PHE A 421 -40.20 2.92 -10.05
C PHE A 421 -39.88 1.43 -9.88
N PHE A 422 -39.31 1.06 -8.73
CA PHE A 422 -38.99 -0.33 -8.41
C PHE A 422 -40.24 -1.23 -8.43
N VAL A 423 -41.35 -0.79 -7.81
CA VAL A 423 -42.60 -1.56 -7.78
C VAL A 423 -43.17 -1.80 -9.17
N ALA A 424 -43.31 -0.76 -10.00
CA ALA A 424 -43.88 -0.91 -11.34
C ALA A 424 -43.03 -1.81 -12.25
N PHE A 425 -41.71 -1.80 -12.06
CA PHE A 425 -40.79 -2.63 -12.81
C PHE A 425 -40.90 -4.10 -12.43
N GLU A 426 -40.91 -4.37 -11.13
CA GLU A 426 -41.13 -5.68 -10.54
C GLU A 426 -42.47 -6.30 -10.99
N GLU A 427 -43.56 -5.51 -11.03
CA GLU A 427 -44.85 -5.93 -11.59
C GLU A 427 -44.72 -6.41 -13.05
N GLN A 428 -44.00 -5.64 -13.89
CA GLN A 428 -43.79 -6.00 -15.29
C GLN A 428 -42.94 -7.29 -15.45
N ARG A 429 -41.99 -7.52 -14.54
CA ARG A 429 -41.18 -8.75 -14.51
C ARG A 429 -42.05 -9.97 -14.21
N VAL A 430 -42.92 -9.88 -13.21
CA VAL A 430 -43.87 -10.95 -12.86
C VAL A 430 -44.81 -11.24 -14.03
N ASP A 431 -45.32 -10.20 -14.71
CA ASP A 431 -46.19 -10.38 -15.89
C ASP A 431 -45.44 -11.03 -17.06
N ALA A 432 -44.17 -10.68 -17.29
CA ALA A 432 -43.33 -11.31 -18.30
C ALA A 432 -43.09 -12.79 -17.97
N ALA A 433 -42.76 -13.11 -16.71
CA ALA A 433 -42.55 -14.48 -16.24
C ALA A 433 -43.84 -15.32 -16.39
N LYS A 434 -44.98 -14.82 -15.92
CA LYS A 434 -46.29 -15.48 -16.10
C LYS A 434 -46.61 -15.76 -17.56
N SER A 435 -46.35 -14.80 -18.45
CA SER A 435 -46.56 -14.99 -19.88
C SER A 435 -45.60 -16.01 -20.49
N HIS A 436 -44.39 -16.17 -19.96
CA HIS A 436 -43.43 -17.16 -20.42
C HIS A 436 -43.81 -18.57 -19.92
N ILE A 437 -44.19 -18.70 -18.65
CA ILE A 437 -44.74 -19.94 -18.08
C ILE A 437 -45.94 -20.41 -18.90
N ALA A 438 -46.85 -19.52 -19.26
CA ALA A 438 -48.00 -19.87 -20.10
C ALA A 438 -47.59 -20.43 -21.48
N LYS A 439 -46.51 -19.93 -22.08
CA LYS A 439 -45.97 -20.48 -23.33
C LYS A 439 -45.32 -21.84 -23.11
N LEU A 440 -44.49 -21.98 -22.07
CA LEU A 440 -43.85 -23.24 -21.72
C LEU A 440 -44.87 -24.34 -21.42
N ASN A 441 -45.98 -24.02 -20.74
CA ASN A 441 -47.07 -24.95 -20.52
C ASN A 441 -47.74 -25.39 -21.83
N ALA A 442 -47.98 -24.46 -22.76
CA ALA A 442 -48.53 -24.82 -24.07
C ALA A 442 -47.57 -25.71 -24.88
N ASP A 443 -46.26 -25.43 -24.81
CA ASP A 443 -45.24 -26.28 -25.42
C ASP A 443 -45.15 -27.64 -24.72
N TYR A 444 -45.26 -27.69 -23.39
CA TYR A 444 -45.31 -28.93 -22.61
C TYR A 444 -46.45 -29.83 -23.08
N ASP A 445 -47.67 -29.30 -23.18
CA ASP A 445 -48.85 -30.05 -23.65
C ASP A 445 -48.66 -30.58 -25.08
N ARG A 446 -48.05 -29.76 -25.95
CA ARG A 446 -47.73 -30.16 -27.33
C ARG A 446 -46.72 -31.32 -27.37
N TRP A 447 -45.65 -31.24 -26.60
CA TRP A 447 -44.62 -32.29 -26.55
C TRP A 447 -45.09 -33.54 -25.82
N LEU A 448 -45.99 -33.40 -24.86
CA LEU A 448 -46.64 -34.52 -24.19
C LEU A 448 -47.52 -35.29 -25.18
N THR A 449 -48.31 -34.58 -25.99
CA THR A 449 -49.11 -35.19 -27.07
C THR A 449 -48.22 -35.89 -28.10
N ALA A 450 -47.15 -35.23 -28.56
CA ALA A 450 -46.20 -35.81 -29.49
C ALA A 450 -45.47 -37.05 -28.92
N LYS A 451 -45.21 -37.09 -27.60
CA LYS A 451 -44.64 -38.27 -26.93
C LYS A 451 -45.62 -39.45 -26.91
N VAL A 452 -46.92 -39.20 -26.77
CA VAL A 452 -47.97 -40.23 -26.83
C VAL A 452 -48.15 -40.76 -28.26
N GLU A 453 -48.09 -39.89 -29.26
CA GLU A 453 -48.24 -40.25 -30.68
C GLU A 453 -46.99 -40.92 -31.30
N ALA A 454 -45.83 -40.80 -30.64
CA ALA A 454 -44.57 -41.35 -31.13
C ALA A 454 -44.62 -42.89 -31.24
N THR A 455 -44.42 -43.39 -32.46
CA THR A 455 -44.47 -44.83 -32.75
C THR A 455 -43.12 -45.51 -32.52
N THR A 456 -42.02 -44.77 -32.64
CA THR A 456 -40.66 -45.30 -32.49
C THR A 456 -40.05 -44.94 -31.14
N ASP A 457 -39.21 -45.82 -30.60
CA ASP A 457 -38.55 -45.59 -29.30
C ASP A 457 -37.58 -44.40 -29.34
N ARG A 458 -36.98 -44.14 -30.50
CA ARG A 458 -36.11 -42.98 -30.71
C ARG A 458 -36.87 -41.66 -30.63
N GLU A 459 -38.08 -41.59 -31.19
CA GLU A 459 -38.96 -40.42 -31.07
C GLU A 459 -39.43 -40.23 -29.62
N LYS A 460 -39.80 -41.32 -28.94
CA LYS A 460 -40.17 -41.27 -27.51
C LYS A 460 -39.05 -40.72 -26.64
N GLN A 461 -37.80 -41.16 -26.87
CA GLN A 461 -36.64 -40.66 -26.13
C GLN A 461 -36.41 -39.17 -26.39
N LYS A 462 -36.41 -38.74 -27.66
CA LYS A 462 -36.24 -37.33 -28.03
C LYS A 462 -37.32 -36.43 -27.43
N ASN A 463 -38.57 -36.89 -27.44
CA ASN A 463 -39.69 -36.14 -26.86
C ASN A 463 -39.60 -36.11 -25.32
N ALA A 464 -39.10 -37.17 -24.69
CA ALA A 464 -38.87 -37.19 -23.24
C ALA A 464 -37.74 -36.24 -22.81
N GLU A 465 -36.66 -36.13 -23.59
CA GLU A 465 -35.59 -35.15 -23.36
C GLU A 465 -36.13 -33.71 -23.45
N LYS A 466 -36.95 -33.42 -24.47
CA LYS A 466 -37.58 -32.10 -24.61
C LYS A 466 -38.54 -31.77 -23.46
N LEU A 467 -39.31 -32.73 -22.96
CA LEU A 467 -40.16 -32.51 -21.79
C LEU A 467 -39.34 -32.19 -20.54
N ARG A 468 -38.21 -32.86 -20.31
CA ARG A 468 -37.32 -32.54 -19.18
C ARG A 468 -36.74 -31.13 -19.27
N GLU A 469 -36.34 -30.70 -20.48
CA GLU A 469 -35.87 -29.33 -20.71
C GLU A 469 -36.96 -28.29 -20.39
N ILE A 470 -38.21 -28.56 -20.80
CA ILE A 470 -39.36 -27.68 -20.52
C ILE A 470 -39.70 -27.67 -19.02
N GLU A 471 -39.67 -28.83 -18.34
CA GLU A 471 -39.91 -28.94 -16.89
C GLU A 471 -38.86 -28.17 -16.07
N ALA A 472 -37.59 -28.28 -16.45
CA ALA A 472 -36.51 -27.51 -15.83
C ALA A 472 -36.73 -25.99 -16.01
N SER A 473 -37.12 -25.59 -17.22
CA SER A 473 -37.43 -24.19 -17.52
C SER A 473 -38.65 -23.71 -16.74
N LEU A 474 -39.74 -24.50 -16.67
CA LEU A 474 -40.93 -24.17 -15.89
C LEU A 474 -40.59 -23.94 -14.42
N THR A 475 -39.79 -24.83 -13.83
CA THR A 475 -39.35 -24.71 -12.42
C THR A 475 -38.57 -23.41 -12.18
N GLU A 476 -37.66 -23.05 -13.09
CA GLU A 476 -36.90 -21.80 -13.02
C GLU A 476 -37.82 -20.57 -13.10
N TRP A 477 -38.74 -20.56 -14.07
CA TRP A 477 -39.62 -19.42 -14.30
C TRP A 477 -40.73 -19.29 -13.26
N GLU A 478 -41.24 -20.39 -12.71
CA GLU A 478 -42.20 -20.40 -11.59
C GLU A 478 -41.60 -19.76 -10.33
N ALA A 479 -40.32 -20.01 -10.06
CA ALA A 479 -39.61 -19.32 -8.98
C ALA A 479 -39.50 -17.80 -9.22
N LEU A 480 -39.42 -17.36 -10.48
CA LEU A 480 -39.42 -15.94 -10.86
C LEU A 480 -40.83 -15.31 -10.87
N ALA A 481 -41.88 -16.14 -10.98
CA ALA A 481 -43.28 -15.70 -10.98
C ALA A 481 -43.92 -15.65 -9.59
N VAL A 482 -43.18 -16.01 -8.53
CA VAL A 482 -43.61 -15.86 -7.13
C VAL A 482 -44.20 -14.46 -6.93
N PRO A 483 -45.43 -14.34 -6.39
CA PRO A 483 -46.15 -13.08 -6.37
C PRO A 483 -45.34 -11.95 -5.76
N LEU A 484 -45.38 -10.80 -6.43
CA LEU A 484 -44.67 -9.62 -5.98
C LEU A 484 -45.03 -9.23 -4.55
N ASP A 485 -46.27 -9.45 -4.15
CA ASP A 485 -46.74 -9.15 -2.80
C ASP A 485 -45.98 -9.95 -1.73
N GLU A 486 -45.55 -11.19 -2.02
CA GLU A 486 -44.78 -12.02 -1.08
C GLU A 486 -43.31 -11.57 -1.01
N GLN A 487 -42.69 -11.32 -2.17
CA GLN A 487 -41.32 -10.79 -2.21
C GLN A 487 -41.24 -9.39 -1.59
N LEU A 488 -42.24 -8.55 -1.87
CA LEU A 488 -42.34 -7.19 -1.38
C LEU A 488 -42.74 -7.16 0.09
N ALA A 489 -43.57 -8.09 0.58
CA ALA A 489 -43.81 -8.29 2.01
C ALA A 489 -42.53 -8.73 2.73
N THR A 490 -41.74 -9.61 2.13
CA THR A 490 -40.44 -10.04 2.66
C THR A 490 -39.45 -8.87 2.75
N VAL A 491 -39.32 -8.08 1.68
CA VAL A 491 -38.47 -6.88 1.66
C VAL A 491 -38.97 -5.83 2.64
N ARG A 492 -40.28 -5.56 2.70
CA ARG A 492 -40.86 -4.63 3.68
C ARG A 492 -40.59 -5.08 5.11
N SER A 493 -40.68 -6.38 5.39
CA SER A 493 -40.40 -6.94 6.72
C SER A 493 -38.93 -6.75 7.11
N ARG A 494 -37.99 -7.02 6.19
CA ARG A 494 -36.55 -6.78 6.40
C ARG A 494 -36.21 -5.31 6.61
N ILE A 495 -36.82 -4.41 5.84
CA ILE A 495 -36.64 -2.96 6.03
C ILE A 495 -37.15 -2.52 7.40
N ALA A 496 -38.33 -2.99 7.81
CA ALA A 496 -38.90 -2.68 9.13
C ALA A 496 -38.01 -3.20 10.27
N GLU A 497 -37.44 -4.40 10.13
CA GLU A 497 -36.48 -4.97 11.08
C GLU A 497 -35.22 -4.12 11.19
N HIS A 498 -34.61 -3.74 10.05
CA HIS A 498 -33.44 -2.87 10.04
C HIS A 498 -33.72 -1.48 10.64
N GLN A 499 -34.89 -0.91 10.39
CA GLN A 499 -35.32 0.35 11.00
C GLN A 499 -35.46 0.24 12.52
N ARG A 500 -36.03 -0.87 13.02
CA ARG A 500 -36.10 -1.14 14.47
C ARG A 500 -34.72 -1.26 15.08
N HIS A 501 -33.84 -2.06 14.46
CA HIS A 501 -32.47 -2.20 14.92
C HIS A 501 -31.76 -0.85 14.98
N LEU A 502 -31.90 -0.01 13.94
CA LEU A 502 -31.26 1.30 13.89
C LEU A 502 -31.80 2.23 15.00
N ALA A 503 -33.10 2.23 15.24
CA ALA A 503 -33.70 2.99 16.34
C ALA A 503 -33.17 2.52 17.72
N ASP A 504 -33.07 1.21 17.94
CA ASP A 504 -32.52 0.63 19.16
C ASP A 504 -31.03 0.99 19.35
N ALA A 505 -30.26 0.97 18.26
CA ALA A 505 -28.86 1.37 18.26
C ALA A 505 -28.68 2.84 18.62
N VAL A 506 -29.47 3.74 18.02
CA VAL A 506 -29.45 5.17 18.31
C VAL A 506 -29.80 5.41 19.79
N LYS A 507 -30.84 4.75 20.29
CA LYS A 507 -31.24 4.85 21.71
C LYS A 507 -30.12 4.37 22.64
N ALA A 508 -29.44 3.29 22.30
CA ALA A 508 -28.39 2.73 23.14
C ALA A 508 -27.05 3.49 23.01
N LEU A 509 -26.77 4.13 21.87
CA LEU A 509 -25.65 5.06 21.68
C LEU A 509 -25.82 6.37 22.46
N ALA A 510 -27.05 6.77 22.76
CA ALA A 510 -27.34 7.93 23.61
C ALA A 510 -26.99 7.70 25.10
N GLY A 511 -26.76 6.46 25.53
CA GLY A 511 -26.30 6.13 26.90
C GLY A 511 -24.87 6.60 27.22
N SER A 512 -24.49 6.60 28.50
CA SER A 512 -23.19 7.10 28.98
C SER A 512 -22.03 6.09 28.94
N ALA A 513 -22.29 4.79 28.73
CA ALA A 513 -21.27 3.75 28.81
C ALA A 513 -20.62 3.45 27.44
N ASN A 514 -19.36 3.87 27.26
CA ASN A 514 -18.59 3.69 26.02
C ASN A 514 -18.45 2.22 25.56
N LEU A 515 -18.40 1.27 26.49
CA LEU A 515 -18.26 -0.16 26.18
C LEU A 515 -19.51 -0.71 25.46
N ARG A 516 -20.71 -0.27 25.87
CA ARG A 516 -21.96 -0.65 25.23
C ARG A 516 -22.08 -0.05 23.83
N LYS A 517 -21.56 1.17 23.62
CA LYS A 517 -21.48 1.81 22.29
C LYS A 517 -20.61 1.02 21.32
N ALA A 518 -19.45 0.52 21.78
CA ALA A 518 -18.56 -0.29 20.97
C ALA A 518 -19.18 -1.64 20.58
N GLU A 519 -19.89 -2.29 21.51
CA GLU A 519 -20.60 -3.55 21.26
C GLU A 519 -21.72 -3.39 20.22
N ILE A 520 -22.49 -2.29 20.30
CA ILE A 520 -23.55 -1.97 19.33
C ILE A 520 -22.97 -1.72 17.94
N VAL A 521 -21.89 -0.95 17.83
CA VAL A 521 -21.19 -0.75 16.55
C VAL A 521 -20.74 -2.10 15.99
N ARG A 522 -20.23 -3.01 16.83
CA ARG A 522 -19.82 -4.34 16.40
C ARG A 522 -20.98 -5.21 15.90
N GLN A 523 -22.19 -5.04 16.43
CA GLN A 523 -23.38 -5.78 15.97
C GLN A 523 -23.89 -5.31 14.60
N PHE A 524 -23.66 -4.05 14.22
CA PHE A 524 -24.11 -3.50 12.93
C PHE A 524 -23.20 -3.83 11.75
N PHE A 525 -21.93 -4.11 12.02
CA PHE A 525 -20.94 -4.37 10.98
C PHE A 525 -20.44 -5.80 11.11
N SER A 526 -20.81 -6.66 10.15
CA SER A 526 -20.36 -8.07 10.08
C SER A 526 -18.84 -8.21 10.02
N ALA A 527 -18.18 -7.20 9.46
CA ALA A 527 -16.73 -7.01 9.55
C ALA A 527 -16.41 -5.51 9.52
N VAL A 528 -15.64 -5.04 10.49
CA VAL A 528 -14.98 -3.72 10.39
C VAL A 528 -13.64 -3.95 9.69
N VAL A 529 -13.64 -3.83 8.36
CA VAL A 529 -12.41 -3.94 7.57
C VAL A 529 -11.65 -2.62 7.68
N LEU A 530 -10.60 -2.63 8.50
CA LEU A 530 -9.67 -1.51 8.61
C LEU A 530 -8.67 -1.59 7.44
N HIS A 531 -8.85 -0.75 6.42
CA HIS A 531 -7.88 -0.64 5.34
C HIS A 531 -6.67 0.19 5.80
N PHE A 532 -5.50 -0.43 5.78
CA PHE A 532 -4.23 0.21 6.14
C PHE A 532 -3.48 0.58 4.86
N ALA A 533 -3.47 1.87 4.50
CA ALA A 533 -2.64 2.38 3.41
C ALA A 533 -1.40 3.10 3.95
N VAL A 534 -0.22 2.75 3.43
CA VAL A 534 1.04 3.42 3.73
C VAL A 534 1.07 4.75 2.96
N VAL A 535 0.80 5.86 3.63
CA VAL A 535 0.98 7.19 3.04
C VAL A 535 2.47 7.51 3.03
N GLN A 536 3.12 7.39 1.88
CA GLN A 536 4.43 8.01 1.69
C GLN A 536 4.23 9.53 1.85
N LYS A 537 4.82 10.12 2.90
CA LYS A 537 4.88 11.58 3.01
C LYS A 537 5.64 12.08 1.78
N ALA A 538 5.00 12.93 0.97
CA ALA A 538 5.69 13.69 -0.05
C ALA A 538 6.91 14.35 0.60
N LYS A 539 8.10 14.17 0.01
CA LYS A 539 9.32 14.88 0.42
C LYS A 539 8.96 16.36 0.43
N ILE A 540 8.94 16.96 1.62
CA ILE A 540 9.00 18.40 1.76
C ILE A 540 10.32 18.77 1.07
N ARG A 541 10.25 19.40 -0.10
CA ARG A 541 11.43 20.05 -0.67
C ARG A 541 11.80 21.13 0.33
N ASP A 542 12.98 21.01 0.91
CA ASP A 542 13.59 22.10 1.66
C ASP A 542 13.58 23.32 0.72
N CYS A 543 12.76 24.31 1.08
CA CYS A 543 12.88 25.63 0.47
C CYS A 543 14.23 26.17 0.94
N ILE A 544 15.17 26.22 0.00
CA ILE A 544 16.38 27.01 0.10
C ILE A 544 15.90 28.46 0.25
N PHE A 545 15.90 28.98 1.47
CA PHE A 545 15.80 30.41 1.69
C PHE A 545 17.16 31.01 1.32
N GLU A 546 17.20 31.77 0.23
CA GLU A 546 18.30 32.69 -0.07
C GLU A 546 18.31 33.80 1.01
N PRO A 547 19.44 34.05 1.70
CA PRO A 547 19.50 35.05 2.77
C PRO A 547 19.37 36.51 2.32
N ASP A 548 19.43 36.81 1.02
CA ASP A 548 19.78 38.16 0.55
C ASP A 548 18.62 38.98 -0.05
N LYS A 549 17.35 38.59 0.12
CA LYS A 549 16.21 39.32 -0.51
C LYS A 549 14.96 39.53 0.35
N THR A 550 15.07 39.61 1.67
CA THR A 550 13.95 40.09 2.50
C THR A 550 14.32 41.38 3.23
N GLU A 551 14.04 42.50 2.57
CA GLU A 551 13.93 43.81 3.19
C GLU A 551 12.69 43.83 4.09
N PHE A 552 12.88 43.59 5.39
CA PHE A 552 11.89 44.02 6.38
C PHE A 552 12.22 45.45 6.80
N VAL A 553 11.48 46.40 6.22
CA VAL A 553 11.43 47.79 6.67
C VAL A 553 10.82 47.83 8.08
N ASN A 554 11.65 48.21 9.05
CA ASN A 554 11.22 48.54 10.41
C ASN A 554 10.43 49.87 10.36
N ASN A 555 9.10 49.80 10.28
CA ASN A 555 8.27 50.98 10.54
C ASN A 555 8.14 51.22 12.05
N ARG A 556 9.15 51.89 12.61
CA ARG A 556 8.95 52.81 13.73
C ARG A 556 8.69 54.19 13.14
N SER A 557 7.48 54.71 13.31
CA SER A 557 7.25 56.15 13.18
C SER A 557 6.53 56.66 14.42
N ASP A 558 7.26 57.48 15.17
CA ASP A 558 6.77 58.51 16.06
C ASP A 558 5.80 59.46 15.34
N GLY A 559 4.96 60.15 16.11
CA GLY A 559 4.17 61.31 15.68
C GLY A 559 2.72 61.22 16.14
N SER A 560 2.40 61.63 17.37
CA SER A 560 1.90 62.98 17.66
C SER A 560 0.81 63.47 16.70
N ASN A 561 -0.44 63.54 17.18
CA ASN A 561 -1.17 64.79 17.02
C ASN A 561 -2.34 64.96 18.00
N SER A 562 -2.29 66.15 18.57
CA SER A 562 -3.25 66.86 19.41
C SER A 562 -4.68 66.90 18.88
N ARG A 563 -5.65 66.92 19.81
CA ARG A 563 -6.78 67.86 19.73
C ARG A 563 -7.33 68.23 21.10
N THR A 564 -7.13 69.50 21.39
CA THR A 564 -7.63 70.32 22.50
C THR A 564 -9.13 70.61 22.38
N ARG A 565 -9.86 70.57 23.51
CA ARG A 565 -10.99 71.43 23.95
C ARG A 565 -11.70 70.70 25.09
N GLN A 566 -12.10 71.29 26.21
CA GLN A 566 -12.01 72.63 26.78
C GLN A 566 -12.52 72.46 28.22
N ALA A 567 -11.97 73.19 29.17
CA ALA A 567 -12.34 73.13 30.58
C ALA A 567 -13.73 73.73 30.85
N SER A 568 -14.44 73.15 31.82
CA SER A 568 -15.32 73.91 32.70
C SER A 568 -15.49 73.16 34.03
N SER A 569 -15.15 73.89 35.08
CA SER A 569 -15.25 73.62 36.51
C SER A 569 -16.63 73.17 36.98
N LEU A 570 -16.69 72.42 38.08
CA LEU A 570 -17.42 72.79 39.30
C LEU A 570 -17.14 71.81 40.45
N ALA A 571 -16.72 72.38 41.58
CA ALA A 571 -16.97 72.03 42.98
C ALA A 571 -16.86 70.56 43.47
N GLY A 572 -16.09 70.37 44.55
CA GLY A 572 -16.21 69.23 45.48
C GLY A 572 -17.52 69.29 46.30
N PRO A 573 -17.63 68.65 47.49
CA PRO A 573 -16.61 67.91 48.26
C PRO A 573 -17.09 66.54 48.83
N GLY A 574 -16.17 65.81 49.46
CA GLY A 574 -16.47 65.17 50.75
C GLY A 574 -16.50 63.63 50.82
N CYS A 575 -16.10 63.17 52.02
CA CYS A 575 -16.24 61.84 52.62
C CYS A 575 -15.26 60.75 52.13
N SER A 576 -14.17 60.47 52.85
CA SER A 576 -14.03 59.85 54.19
C SER A 576 -13.94 58.31 54.15
N SER A 577 -12.79 57.84 54.66
CA SER A 577 -12.57 56.68 55.54
C SER A 577 -12.74 55.23 55.05
N SER A 578 -11.92 54.37 55.70
CA SER A 578 -11.96 52.91 55.81
C SER A 578 -11.25 52.18 54.65
N ALA A 579 -10.06 51.59 54.78
CA ALA A 579 -9.48 50.75 55.84
C ALA A 579 -10.39 49.58 56.22
N TYR A 580 -10.16 48.39 55.65
CA TYR A 580 -9.95 47.15 56.40
C TYR A 580 -9.41 46.04 55.50
N SER A 581 -8.32 45.43 55.98
CA SER A 581 -7.72 44.20 55.50
C SER A 581 -8.61 42.98 55.75
N ARG A 582 -8.55 42.00 54.86
CA ARG A 582 -7.98 40.66 55.15
C ARG A 582 -7.69 39.93 53.85
#